data_AF-A0A9X1QSM5-F1
#
_entry.id   AF-A0A9X1QSM5-F1
#
_cell.length_a   1.000
_cell.length_b   1.000
_cell.length_c   1.000
_cell.angle_alpha   90.00
_cell.angle_beta   90.00
_cell.angle_gamma   90.00
#
_symmetry.space_group_name_H-M   'P 1'
#
loop_
_entity.id
_entity.type
_entity.pdbx_description
1 polymer ?
#
loop_
_entity_poly.entity_id
_entity_poly.type
_entity_poly.pdbx_seq_one_letter_code
_entity_poly.pdbx_strand_id
1 'polypeptide(L)'
;MKNLFLLILFFPAITYAQYTAVPDPNFENFLEANGMGDGVPGNGQVLTANIENVIDLVLPFNGNITDITGIEDFISLENLDASFNNIATVDLSANLLLENVVCCIQ
;
A
#
# COMPACT_ATOMS: atom_id res chain seq x y z
N MET A 1 47.20 10.12 -27.13
CA MET A 1 45.80 9.68 -27.37
C MET A 1 45.18 9.41 -26.02
N LYS A 2 43.96 9.94 -25.83
CA LYS A 2 43.31 10.22 -24.55
C LYS A 2 43.33 9.01 -23.60
N ASN A 3 43.96 9.18 -22.44
CA ASN A 3 43.81 8.24 -21.31
C ASN A 3 42.33 8.23 -20.93
N LEU A 4 41.62 7.19 -21.36
CA LEU A 4 40.23 6.94 -21.00
C LEU A 4 40.20 6.57 -19.53
N PHE A 5 40.05 7.58 -18.67
CA PHE A 5 39.80 7.41 -17.25
C PHE A 5 38.37 6.84 -17.12
N LEU A 6 38.24 5.51 -17.14
CA LEU A 6 37.01 4.81 -16.77
C LEU A 6 36.86 4.97 -15.25
N LEU A 7 36.39 6.14 -14.83
CA LEU A 7 35.72 6.33 -13.54
C LEU A 7 34.41 5.57 -13.63
N ILE A 8 34.46 4.25 -13.41
CA ILE A 8 33.27 3.51 -13.01
C ILE A 8 32.88 4.14 -11.68
N LEU A 9 31.84 4.97 -11.72
CA LEU A 9 31.12 5.46 -10.55
C LEU A 9 30.61 4.22 -9.81
N PHE A 10 31.42 3.67 -8.91
CA PHE A 10 30.93 2.87 -7.80
C PHE A 10 30.28 3.86 -6.81
N PHE A 11 29.23 4.54 -7.26
CA PHE A 11 28.29 5.14 -6.35
C PHE A 11 27.61 3.95 -5.66
N PRO A 12 27.70 3.81 -4.33
CA PRO A 12 26.82 2.87 -3.66
C PRO A 12 25.40 3.30 -4.03
N ALA A 13 24.69 2.45 -4.77
CA ALA A 13 23.27 2.63 -4.99
C ALA A 13 22.60 2.40 -3.63
N ILE A 14 22.45 3.48 -2.86
CA ILE A 14 21.64 3.44 -1.65
C ILE A 14 20.20 3.36 -2.16
N THR A 15 19.66 2.15 -2.21
CA THR A 15 18.25 1.92 -2.48
C THR A 15 17.49 2.21 -1.19
N TYR A 16 16.72 3.29 -1.17
CA TYR A 16 15.76 3.53 -0.10
C TYR A 16 14.52 2.70 -0.37
N ALA A 17 13.99 2.08 0.68
CA ALA A 17 12.66 1.50 0.62
C ALA A 17 11.63 2.60 0.34
N GLN A 18 10.68 2.32 -0.54
CA GLN A 18 9.52 3.18 -0.75
C GLN A 18 8.45 2.80 0.27
N TYR A 19 7.79 3.83 0.81
CA TYR A 19 6.73 3.68 1.79
C TYR A 19 5.45 4.30 1.25
N THR A 20 4.34 3.65 1.57
CA THR A 20 2.98 4.11 1.33
C THR A 20 2.42 4.61 2.64
N ALA A 21 1.84 5.81 2.65
CA ALA A 21 1.21 6.36 3.84
C ALA A 21 -0.12 5.65 4.12
N VAL A 22 -0.31 5.21 5.36
CA VAL A 22 -1.50 4.50 5.85
C VAL A 22 -1.93 5.12 7.19
N PRO A 23 -2.61 6.28 7.18
CA PRO A 23 -2.84 7.09 8.37
C PRO A 23 -3.87 6.50 9.36
N ASP A 24 -4.78 5.63 8.92
CA ASP A 24 -5.73 4.94 9.80
C ASP A 24 -5.02 3.79 10.53
N PRO A 25 -4.87 3.84 11.87
CA PRO A 25 -4.15 2.82 12.60
C PRO A 25 -4.80 1.44 12.53
N ASN A 26 -6.13 1.35 12.33
CA ASN A 26 -6.80 0.06 12.21
C ASN A 26 -6.52 -0.57 10.83
N PHE A 27 -6.41 0.25 9.79
CA PHE A 27 -6.00 -0.22 8.47
C PHE A 27 -4.53 -0.66 8.47
N GLU A 28 -3.62 0.16 9.01
CA GLU A 28 -2.20 -0.18 9.14
C GLU A 28 -2.00 -1.47 9.94
N ASN A 29 -2.65 -1.60 11.11
CA ASN A 29 -2.56 -2.81 11.93
C ASN A 29 -3.08 -4.05 11.20
N PHE A 30 -4.11 -3.91 10.37
CA PHE A 30 -4.59 -5.00 9.53
C PHE A 30 -3.54 -5.40 8.49
N LEU A 31 -2.90 -4.44 7.82
CA LEU A 31 -1.84 -4.72 6.84
C LEU A 31 -0.63 -5.39 7.51
N GLU A 32 -0.18 -4.85 8.64
CA GLU A 32 0.88 -5.45 9.47
C GLU A 32 0.58 -6.90 9.83
N ALA A 33 -0.63 -7.17 10.35
CA ALA A 33 -1.04 -8.51 10.76
C ALA A 33 -1.13 -9.52 9.60
N ASN A 34 -1.26 -9.04 8.35
CA ASN A 34 -1.36 -9.87 7.15
C ASN A 34 -0.06 -9.89 6.31
N GLY A 35 1.05 -9.41 6.87
CA GLY A 35 2.36 -9.44 6.19
C GLY A 35 2.51 -8.40 5.06
N MET A 36 1.62 -7.41 5.04
CA MET A 36 1.61 -6.30 4.09
C MET A 36 2.26 -5.03 4.66
N GLY A 37 2.61 -5.01 5.95
CA GLY A 37 3.20 -3.89 6.66
C GLY A 37 4.71 -3.71 6.46
N ASP A 38 5.33 -2.78 7.19
CA ASP A 38 6.78 -2.62 7.26
C ASP A 38 7.43 -3.30 8.48
N GLY A 39 6.61 -3.88 9.36
CA GLY A 39 7.03 -4.54 10.60
C GLY A 39 7.07 -3.59 11.80
N VAL A 40 6.59 -2.35 11.67
CA VAL A 40 6.58 -1.32 12.71
C VAL A 40 5.16 -0.77 12.89
N PRO A 41 4.33 -1.40 13.74
CA PRO A 41 2.95 -0.98 13.93
C PRO A 41 2.80 0.44 14.49
N GLY A 42 1.83 1.17 13.96
CA GLY A 42 1.40 2.50 14.41
C GLY A 42 2.31 3.63 13.94
N ASN A 43 3.09 3.42 12.87
CA ASN A 43 3.94 4.46 12.29
C ASN A 43 3.27 5.20 11.12
N GLY A 44 2.06 4.80 10.75
CA GLY A 44 1.25 5.42 9.70
C GLY A 44 1.72 5.12 8.28
N GLN A 45 2.46 4.03 8.06
CA GLN A 45 2.98 3.67 6.75
C GLN A 45 3.26 2.17 6.62
N VAL A 46 3.40 1.70 5.38
CA VAL A 46 3.83 0.34 5.04
C VAL A 46 4.85 0.36 3.92
N LEU A 47 5.58 -0.74 3.70
CA LEU A 47 6.43 -0.86 2.52
C LEU A 47 5.57 -1.03 1.26
N THR A 48 5.73 -0.14 0.28
CA THR A 48 4.97 -0.21 -0.99
C THR A 48 5.14 -1.55 -1.69
N ALA A 49 6.36 -2.11 -1.66
CA ALA A 49 6.67 -3.41 -2.24
C ALA A 49 5.88 -4.59 -1.63
N ASN A 50 5.36 -4.43 -0.40
CA ASN A 50 4.59 -5.48 0.28
C ASN A 50 3.09 -5.44 -0.10
N ILE A 51 2.61 -4.33 -0.67
CA ILE A 51 1.19 -4.16 -1.07
C ILE A 51 0.98 -4.13 -2.59
N GLU A 52 1.97 -3.71 -3.37
CA GLU A 52 1.82 -3.43 -4.81
C GLU A 52 1.36 -4.66 -5.64
N ASN A 53 1.66 -5.88 -5.15
CA ASN A 53 1.33 -7.15 -5.80
C ASN A 53 0.10 -7.86 -5.17
N VAL A 54 -0.60 -7.22 -4.24
CA VAL A 54 -1.82 -7.78 -3.63
C VAL A 54 -2.96 -7.73 -4.64
N ILE A 55 -3.56 -8.90 -4.93
CA ILE A 55 -4.67 -9.06 -5.89
C ILE A 55 -6.03 -8.95 -5.18
N ASP A 56 -6.13 -9.52 -3.98
CA ASP A 56 -7.36 -9.59 -3.19
C ASP A 56 -7.15 -8.92 -1.83
N LEU A 57 -7.96 -7.91 -1.51
CA LEU A 57 -7.98 -7.24 -0.22
C LEU A 57 -9.36 -7.33 0.41
N VAL A 58 -9.47 -8.13 1.48
CA VAL A 58 -10.70 -8.29 2.26
C VAL A 58 -10.47 -7.75 3.66
N LEU A 59 -11.05 -6.59 3.95
CA LEU A 59 -10.94 -5.93 5.24
C LEU A 59 -11.76 -6.67 6.32
N PRO A 60 -11.35 -6.58 7.59
CA PRO A 60 -12.02 -7.29 8.66
C PRO A 60 -13.42 -6.72 8.92
N PHE A 61 -14.33 -7.62 9.28
CA PHE A 61 -15.67 -7.27 9.77
C PHE A 61 -15.57 -6.45 11.05
N ASN A 62 -16.24 -5.28 11.10
CA ASN A 62 -16.18 -4.35 12.24
C ASN A 62 -14.74 -3.95 12.63
N GLY A 63 -13.86 -3.76 11.63
CA GLY A 63 -12.49 -3.32 11.84
C GLY A 63 -12.38 -1.90 12.42
N ASN A 64 -13.48 -1.13 12.42
CA ASN A 64 -13.48 0.31 12.70
C ASN A 64 -12.50 1.08 11.82
N ILE A 65 -12.32 0.61 10.58
CA ILE A 65 -11.54 1.31 9.56
C ILE A 65 -12.42 2.42 8.99
N THR A 66 -11.87 3.62 8.94
CA THR A 66 -12.58 4.83 8.49
C THR A 66 -11.90 5.49 7.30
N ASP A 67 -10.61 5.24 7.14
CA ASP A 67 -9.79 5.77 6.06
C ASP A 67 -8.88 4.65 5.53
N ILE A 68 -8.89 4.47 4.21
CA ILE A 68 -8.05 3.50 3.50
C ILE A 68 -7.07 4.20 2.55
N THR A 69 -6.71 5.45 2.83
CA THR A 69 -5.57 6.14 2.20
C THR A 69 -4.36 5.20 2.18
N GLY A 70 -3.68 5.14 1.04
CA GLY A 70 -2.65 4.15 0.73
C GLY A 70 -3.16 3.01 -0.15
N ILE A 71 -4.48 2.86 -0.31
CA ILE A 71 -5.08 1.88 -1.24
C ILE A 71 -4.66 2.15 -2.70
N GLU A 72 -4.31 3.38 -3.04
CA GLU A 72 -3.91 3.81 -4.38
C GLU A 72 -2.64 3.09 -4.86
N ASP A 73 -1.78 2.67 -3.93
CA ASP A 73 -0.52 1.97 -4.22
C ASP A 73 -0.69 0.44 -4.36
N PHE A 74 -1.90 -0.08 -4.17
CA PHE A 74 -2.24 -1.48 -4.48
C PHE A 74 -2.49 -1.64 -5.99
N ILE A 75 -1.42 -1.51 -6.78
CA ILE A 75 -1.50 -1.43 -8.25
C ILE A 75 -2.01 -2.72 -8.92
N SER A 76 -1.88 -3.88 -8.25
CA SER A 76 -2.33 -5.18 -8.74
C SER A 76 -3.72 -5.57 -8.23
N LEU A 77 -4.41 -4.70 -7.50
CA LEU A 77 -5.67 -5.04 -6.85
C LEU A 77 -6.80 -5.26 -7.85
N GLU A 78 -7.41 -6.44 -7.81
CA GLU A 78 -8.54 -6.81 -8.65
C GLU A 78 -9.84 -6.87 -7.82
N ASN A 79 -9.75 -7.28 -6.55
CA ASN A 79 -10.90 -7.46 -5.67
C ASN A 79 -10.71 -6.70 -4.35
N LEU A 80 -11.62 -5.77 -4.07
CA LEU A 80 -11.69 -5.04 -2.81
C LEU A 80 -13.02 -5.35 -2.10
N ASP A 81 -12.94 -5.95 -0.92
CA ASP A 81 -14.05 -6.01 0.02
C ASP A 81 -13.71 -5.19 1.26
N ALA A 82 -14.26 -3.98 1.31
CA ALA A 82 -14.19 -3.06 2.43
C ALA A 82 -15.54 -2.96 3.17
N SER A 83 -16.41 -3.96 3.00
CA SER A 83 -17.71 -3.99 3.67
C SER A 83 -17.55 -4.01 5.19
N PHE A 84 -18.60 -3.56 5.89
CA PHE A 84 -18.65 -3.53 7.37
C PHE A 84 -17.59 -2.63 8.04
N ASN A 85 -17.10 -1.64 7.31
CA ASN A 85 -16.28 -0.55 7.83
C ASN A 85 -16.94 0.81 7.54
N ASN A 86 -16.55 1.84 8.28
CA ASN A 86 -17.18 3.17 8.25
C ASN A 86 -16.40 4.13 7.35
N ILE A 87 -16.05 3.66 6.15
CA ILE A 87 -15.28 4.44 5.16
C ILE A 87 -16.24 5.38 4.45
N ALA A 88 -16.04 6.69 4.60
CA ALA A 88 -16.95 7.70 4.05
C ALA A 88 -16.67 8.02 2.57
N THR A 89 -15.40 8.00 2.19
CA THR A 89 -14.94 8.28 0.83
C THR A 89 -13.70 7.45 0.56
N VAL A 90 -13.55 6.98 -0.67
CA VAL A 90 -12.35 6.31 -1.15
C VAL A 90 -12.04 6.81 -2.56
N ASP A 91 -10.77 7.13 -2.82
CA ASP A 91 -10.26 7.37 -4.16
C ASP A 91 -9.67 6.05 -4.69
N LEU A 92 -10.29 5.49 -5.73
CA LEU A 92 -9.82 4.26 -6.39
C LEU A 92 -9.30 4.53 -7.81
N SER A 93 -9.05 5.80 -8.15
CA SER A 93 -8.68 6.20 -9.52
C SER A 93 -7.33 5.63 -9.98
N ALA A 94 -6.45 5.26 -9.05
CA ALA A 94 -5.16 4.63 -9.32
C ALA A 94 -5.23 3.09 -9.42
N ASN A 95 -6.28 2.44 -8.91
CA ASN A 95 -6.44 0.99 -8.91
C ASN A 95 -7.01 0.49 -10.23
N LEU A 96 -6.24 0.62 -11.31
CA LEU A 96 -6.69 0.42 -12.69
C LEU A 96 -7.13 -1.02 -13.03
N LEU A 97 -6.79 -2.00 -12.19
CA LEU A 97 -7.11 -3.41 -12.37
C LEU A 97 -8.33 -3.87 -11.55
N LEU A 98 -8.97 -2.99 -10.77
CA LEU A 98 -10.14 -3.37 -9.98
C LEU A 98 -11.29 -3.87 -10.87
N GLU A 99 -11.72 -5.09 -10.60
CA GLU A 99 -12.86 -5.73 -11.26
C GLU A 99 -14.08 -5.76 -10.32
N ASN A 100 -13.86 -5.99 -9.02
CA ASN A 100 -14.92 -6.13 -8.04
C ASN A 100 -14.66 -5.23 -6.83
N VAL A 101 -15.64 -4.40 -6.50
CA VAL A 101 -15.63 -3.54 -5.32
C VAL A 101 -16.90 -3.78 -4.52
N VAL A 102 -16.72 -4.24 -3.29
CA VAL A 102 -17.76 -4.25 -2.28
C VAL A 102 -17.34 -3.22 -1.23
N CYS A 103 -17.92 -2.01 -1.28
CA CYS A 103 -17.61 -0.98 -0.29
C CYS A 103 -18.82 -0.53 0.52
N CYS A 104 -18.42 0.06 1.64
CA CYS A 104 -18.99 1.18 2.35
C CYS A 104 -19.94 2.14 1.57
N ILE A 105 -20.85 2.77 2.32
CA ILE A 105 -22.00 3.55 1.84
C ILE A 105 -21.52 4.72 0.94
N GLN A 106 -22.03 4.78 -0.29
CA GLN A 106 -21.78 5.86 -1.25
C GLN A 106 -22.67 7.09 -1.02
#